data_AF-A0A520CVF2-F1
#
_entry.id   AF-A0A520CVF2-F1
#
_cell.length_a   1.000
_cell.length_b   1.000
_cell.length_c   1.000
_cell.angle_alpha   90.00
_cell.angle_beta   90.00
_cell.angle_gamma   90.00
#
_symmetry.space_group_name_H-M   'P 1'
#
loop_
_entity.id
_entity.type
_entity.pdbx_description
1 polymer ?
#
loop_
_entity_poly.entity_id
_entity_poly.type
_entity_poly.pdbx_seq_one_letter_code
_entity_poly.pdbx_strand_id
1 'polypeptide(L)' 'MAQDFDRAMREGLADAVGFVGGALAGWWLGRQFGIDFIASTDWNAQQMLGLVLIVAGCGAGRWVARKLILKDKP' A
#
# COMPACT_ATOMS: atom_id res chain seq x y z
N MET A 1 26.36 -0.42 14.48
CA MET A 1 26.49 0.32 13.21
C MET A 1 26.03 -0.50 12.00
N ALA A 2 26.74 -1.53 11.55
CA ALA A 2 26.32 -2.30 10.36
C ALA A 2 24.96 -3.01 10.55
N GLN A 3 24.77 -3.63 11.71
CA GLN A 3 23.54 -4.34 12.07
C GLN A 3 22.31 -3.42 12.19
N ASP A 4 22.52 -2.15 12.56
CA ASP A 4 21.47 -1.12 12.63
C ASP A 4 21.04 -0.69 11.23
N PHE A 5 22.00 -0.55 10.31
CA PHE A 5 21.74 -0.23 8.91
C PHE A 5 20.97 -1.34 8.20
N ASP A 6 21.36 -2.61 8.40
CA ASP A 6 20.65 -3.75 7.81
C ASP A 6 19.18 -3.80 8.25
N ARG A 7 18.92 -3.51 9.54
CA ARG A 7 17.56 -3.40 10.07
C ARG A 7 16.81 -2.24 9.44
N ALA A 8 17.40 -1.04 9.42
CA ALA A 8 16.78 0.13 8.82
C ALA A 8 16.45 -0.09 7.33
N MET A 9 17.33 -0.77 6.59
CA MET A 9 17.13 -1.08 5.18
C MET A 9 15.97 -2.07 4.98
N ARG A 10 15.85 -3.09 5.85
CA ARG A 10 14.70 -4.01 5.86
C ARG A 10 13.39 -3.30 6.19
N GLU A 11 13.40 -2.38 7.15
CA GLU A 11 12.23 -1.58 7.52
C GLU A 11 11.78 -0.66 6.38
N GLY A 12 12.72 0.04 5.75
CA GLY A 12 12.46 0.88 4.59
C GLY A 12 11.95 0.09 3.38
N LEU A 13 12.53 -1.08 3.12
CA LEU A 13 12.08 -1.97 2.05
C LEU A 13 10.65 -2.47 2.31
N ALA A 14 10.35 -2.90 3.54
CA ALA A 14 9.02 -3.35 3.93
C ALA A 14 7.98 -2.22 3.75
N ASP A 15 8.36 -0.99 4.08
CA ASP A 15 7.51 0.17 3.89
C ASP A 15 7.23 0.47 2.41
N ALA A 16 8.28 0.50 1.59
CA ALA A 16 8.14 0.81 0.17
C ALA A 16 7.29 -0.24 -0.55
N VAL A 17 7.59 -1.52 -0.33
CA VAL A 17 6.85 -2.63 -0.95
C VAL A 17 5.42 -2.68 -0.43
N GLY A 18 5.22 -2.50 0.88
CA GLY A 18 3.89 -2.47 1.47
C GLY A 18 3.04 -1.30 0.98
N PHE A 19 3.63 -0.13 0.82
CA PHE A 19 2.95 1.06 0.30
C PHE A 19 2.51 0.85 -1.15
N VAL A 20 3.43 0.47 -2.05
CA VAL A 20 3.13 0.28 -3.48
C VAL A 20 2.21 -0.91 -3.70
N GLY A 21 2.49 -2.05 -3.09
CA GLY A 21 1.65 -3.24 -3.17
C GLY A 21 0.26 -3.01 -2.60
N GLY A 22 0.17 -2.27 -1.49
CA GLY A 22 -1.09 -1.83 -0.90
C GLY A 22 -1.90 -0.91 -1.82
N ALA A 23 -1.26 0.08 -2.44
CA ALA A 23 -1.88 0.97 -3.40
C ALA A 23 -2.48 0.21 -4.60
N LEU A 24 -1.70 -0.73 -5.15
CA LEU A 24 -2.11 -1.57 -6.27
C LEU A 24 -3.27 -2.49 -5.88
N ALA A 25 -3.27 -3.06 -4.66
CA ALA A 25 -4.38 -3.86 -4.15
C ALA A 25 -5.66 -3.02 -3.98
N GLY A 26 -5.54 -1.80 -3.44
CA GLY A 26 -6.65 -0.84 -3.35
C GLY A 26 -7.19 -0.44 -4.73
N TRP A 27 -6.31 -0.15 -5.69
CA TRP A 27 -6.75 0.14 -7.07
C TRP A 27 -7.46 -1.06 -7.69
N TRP A 28 -6.87 -2.26 -7.56
CA TRP A 28 -7.42 -3.49 -8.13
C TRP A 28 -8.79 -3.83 -7.54
N LEU A 29 -8.97 -3.65 -6.23
CA LEU A 29 -10.26 -3.78 -5.56
C LEU A 29 -11.29 -2.78 -6.12
N GLY A 30 -10.91 -1.51 -6.29
CA GLY A 30 -11.79 -0.51 -6.91
C GLY A 30 -12.25 -0.92 -8.31
N ARG A 31 -11.33 -1.49 -9.10
CA ARG A 31 -11.62 -2.00 -10.44
C ARG A 31 -12.65 -3.14 -10.44
N GLN A 32 -12.68 -3.98 -9.40
CA GLN A 32 -13.72 -5.02 -9.26
C GLN A 32 -15.13 -4.43 -9.07
N PHE A 33 -15.23 -3.22 -8.53
CA PHE A 33 -16.48 -2.47 -8.40
C PHE A 33 -16.76 -1.53 -9.58
N GLY A 34 -16.00 -1.65 -10.69
CA GLY A 34 -16.14 -0.79 -11.86
C GLY A 34 -15.58 0.63 -11.66
N ILE A 35 -14.77 0.84 -10.62
CA ILE A 35 -14.13 2.12 -10.32
C ILE A 35 -12.72 2.11 -10.86
N ASP A 36 -12.47 2.86 -11.93
CA ASP A 36 -11.14 3.01 -12.51
C ASP A 36 -10.64 4.45 -12.39
N PHE A 37 -10.13 4.77 -11.20
CA PHE A 37 -9.62 6.11 -10.87
C PHE A 37 -8.45 6.55 -11.76
N ILE A 38 -7.59 5.61 -12.16
CA ILE A 38 -6.37 5.91 -12.93
C ILE A 38 -6.72 6.22 -14.40
N ALA A 39 -7.67 5.50 -14.99
CA ALA A 39 -8.05 5.69 -16.39
C ALA A 39 -9.13 6.77 -16.59
N SER A 40 -9.84 7.14 -15.54
CA SER A 40 -10.93 8.12 -15.58
C SER A 40 -10.41 9.56 -15.56
N THR A 41 -11.03 10.43 -16.34
CA THR A 41 -10.87 11.89 -16.24
C THR A 41 -11.91 12.55 -15.31
N ASP A 42 -12.92 11.79 -14.87
CA ASP A 42 -14.00 12.30 -14.03
C ASP A 42 -13.57 12.48 -12.57
N TRP A 43 -14.13 13.50 -11.92
CA TRP A 43 -13.94 13.79 -10.49
C TRP A 43 -15.26 13.70 -9.73
N ASN A 44 -15.91 12.54 -9.81
CA ASN A 44 -17.17 12.27 -9.13
C ASN A 44 -16.96 11.46 -7.84
N ALA A 45 -18.04 11.23 -7.08
CA ALA A 45 -17.97 10.50 -5.81
C ALA A 45 -17.42 9.07 -5.96
N GLN A 46 -17.72 8.38 -7.06
CA GLN A 46 -17.21 7.03 -7.32
C GLN A 46 -15.68 7.05 -7.49
N GLN A 47 -15.15 8.02 -8.22
CA GLN A 47 -13.70 8.19 -8.41
C GLN A 47 -13.01 8.60 -7.11
N MET A 48 -13.64 9.43 -6.29
CA MET A 48 -13.13 9.75 -4.95
C MET A 48 -13.06 8.53 -4.04
N LEU A 49 -14.06 7.65 -4.11
CA LEU A 49 -14.03 6.38 -3.38
C LEU A 49 -12.88 5.48 -3.87
N GLY A 50 -12.63 5.44 -5.18
CA GLY A 50 -11.48 4.73 -5.76
C GLY A 50 -10.14 5.26 -5.22
N LEU A 51 -9.95 6.58 -5.21
CA LEU A 51 -8.76 7.21 -4.64
C LEU A 51 -8.59 6.87 -3.15
N VAL A 52 -9.67 6.98 -2.36
CA VAL A 52 -9.66 6.61 -0.95
C VAL A 52 -9.27 5.15 -0.76
N LEU A 53 -9.74 4.25 -1.63
CA LEU A 53 -9.38 2.83 -1.58
C LEU A 53 -7.88 2.60 -1.82
N ILE A 54 -7.30 3.32 -2.79
CA ILE A 54 -5.86 3.27 -3.09
C ILE A 54 -5.06 3.77 -1.88
N VAL A 55 -5.43 4.94 -1.33
CA VAL A 55 -4.74 5.54 -0.17
C VAL A 55 -4.88 4.66 1.08
N ALA A 56 -6.06 4.09 1.33
CA ALA A 56 -6.27 3.13 2.40
C ALA A 56 -5.42 1.87 2.19
N GLY A 57 -5.34 1.39 0.95
CA GLY A 57 -4.46 0.32 0.52
C GLY A 57 -3.00 0.60 0.87
N CYS A 58 -2.48 1.79 0.58
CA CYS A 58 -1.11 2.18 0.95
C CYS A 58 -0.83 2.01 2.45
N GLY A 59 -1.73 2.49 3.31
CA GLY A 59 -1.59 2.42 4.76
C GLY A 59 -1.67 0.98 5.29
N ALA A 60 -2.69 0.23 4.85
CA ALA A 60 -2.90 -1.16 5.25
C ALA A 60 -1.77 -2.07 4.75
N GLY A 61 -1.34 -1.91 3.51
CA GLY A 61 -0.26 -2.68 2.90
C GLY A 61 1.07 -2.47 3.60
N ARG A 62 1.40 -1.21 3.97
CA ARG A 62 2.57 -0.91 4.81
C ARG A 62 2.52 -1.64 6.15
N TRP A 63 1.38 -1.59 6.85
CA TRP A 63 1.21 -2.26 8.14
C TRP A 63 1.39 -3.78 8.04
N VAL A 64 0.77 -4.41 7.03
CA VAL A 64 0.91 -5.85 6.77
C VAL A 64 2.35 -6.20 6.39
N ALA A 65 2.98 -5.45 5.48
CA ALA A 65 4.34 -5.72 5.02
C ALA A 65 5.36 -5.62 6.16
N ARG A 66 5.25 -4.62 7.04
CA ARG A 66 6.05 -4.55 8.27
C ARG A 66 5.86 -5.80 9.11
N LYS A 67 4.63 -6.21 9.37
CA LYS A 67 4.33 -7.39 10.20
C LYS A 67 4.86 -8.70 9.60
N LEU A 68 4.88 -8.83 8.28
CA LEU A 68 5.34 -10.05 7.59
C LEU A 68 6.86 -10.09 7.42
N ILE A 69 7.50 -8.97 7.07
CA ILE A 69 8.93 -8.91 6.73
C ILE A 69 9.80 -8.74 7.98
N LEU A 70 9.33 -7.95 8.94
CA LEU A 70 10.06 -7.66 10.17
C LEU A 70 9.70 -8.61 11.30
N LYS A 71 8.79 -9.56 11.05
CA LYS A 71 8.22 -10.54 12.00
C LYS A 71 9.15 -10.75 13.19
N ASP A 72 8.83 -10.06 14.28
CA ASP A 72 9.67 -10.06 15.48
C ASP A 72 9.90 -11.51 15.90
N LYS A 73 11.18 -11.88 16.08
CA LYS A 73 11.48 -13.07 16.86
C LYS A 73 10.90 -12.82 18.27
N PRO A 74 10.14 -13.77 18.84
CA PRO A 74 9.66 -13.64 20.22
C PRO A 74 10.83 -13.43 21.18
#